data_AF-A0AAV6FJI2-F1
#
_entry.id   AF-A0AAV6FJI2-F1
#
_cell.length_a   1.000
_cell.length_b   1.000
_cell.length_c   1.000
_cell.angle_alpha   90.00
_cell.angle_beta   90.00
_cell.angle_gamma   90.00
#
_symmetry.space_group_name_H-M   'P 1'
#
loop_
_entity.id
_entity.type
_entity.pdbx_description
1 polymer ?
#
loop_
_entity_poly.entity_id
_entity_poly.type
_entity_poly.pdbx_seq_one_letter_code
_entity_poly.pdbx_strand_id
1 'polypeptide(L)'
;MDYLAIGVHELACISERRIERLCNPSLSELPAFLVNEGGLNSGFMIAHCTAAALVSENKGLCHPASVDSLSTSAATEDHVSMGGWAARKALRVVEHVEQVLAIELLAACQALEFRLPLKTTPPLEEVRKLVRSVVR
;
A
#
# COMPACT_ATOMS: atom_id res chain seq x y z
N MET A 1 4.33 18.45 7.01
CA MET A 1 3.49 17.22 7.05
C MET A 1 2.73 17.00 5.75
N ASP A 2 2.19 18.04 5.09
CA ASP A 2 1.50 17.86 3.81
C ASP A 2 2.36 17.22 2.71
N TYR A 3 3.59 17.71 2.51
CA TYR A 3 4.53 17.08 1.57
C TYR A 3 4.90 15.64 1.93
N LEU A 4 4.94 15.31 3.23
CA LEU A 4 5.21 13.94 3.69
C LEU A 4 4.07 13.01 3.26
N ALA A 5 2.81 13.42 3.43
CA ALA A 5 1.66 12.64 2.98
C ALA A 5 1.73 12.37 1.47
N ILE A 6 2.02 13.40 0.67
CA ILE A 6 2.16 13.26 -0.79
C ILE A 6 3.30 12.31 -1.16
N GLY A 7 4.49 12.50 -0.57
CA GLY A 7 5.65 11.67 -0.91
C GLY A 7 5.50 10.21 -0.48
N VAL A 8 4.92 9.95 0.69
CA VAL A 8 4.71 8.59 1.20
C VAL A 8 3.59 7.87 0.46
N HIS A 9 2.53 8.59 0.07
CA HIS A 9 1.44 8.05 -0.74
C HIS A 9 1.94 7.38 -2.04
N GLU A 10 2.94 7.98 -2.71
CA GLU A 10 3.47 7.44 -3.96
C GLU A 10 4.11 6.05 -3.81
N LEU A 11 4.64 5.71 -2.64
CA LEU A 11 5.12 4.36 -2.37
C LEU A 11 4.00 3.33 -2.51
N ALA A 12 2.80 3.63 -2.00
CA ALA A 12 1.64 2.78 -2.15
C ALA A 12 1.08 2.79 -3.58
N CYS A 13 1.09 3.93 -4.27
CA CYS A 13 0.68 4.00 -5.69
C CYS A 13 1.47 3.02 -6.56
N ILE A 14 2.81 3.06 -6.48
CA ILE A 14 3.64 2.16 -7.29
C ILE A 14 3.59 0.71 -6.79
N SER A 15 3.47 0.50 -5.47
CA SER A 15 3.31 -0.83 -4.87
C SER A 15 2.04 -1.52 -5.38
N GLU A 16 0.92 -0.81 -5.39
CA GLU A 16 -0.35 -1.35 -5.84
C GLU A 16 -0.32 -1.75 -7.33
N ARG A 17 0.42 -1.02 -8.18
CA ARG A 17 0.67 -1.45 -9.57
C ARG A 17 1.49 -2.74 -9.66
N ARG A 18 2.41 -3.00 -8.73
CA ARG A 18 3.16 -4.27 -8.68
C ARG A 18 2.29 -5.42 -8.18
N ILE A 19 1.36 -5.15 -7.25
CA ILE A 19 0.33 -6.12 -6.84
C ILE A 19 -0.53 -6.51 -8.06
N GLU A 20 -0.98 -5.54 -8.85
CA GLU A 20 -1.73 -5.81 -10.09
C GLU A 20 -0.96 -6.76 -11.02
N ARG A 21 0.32 -6.47 -11.26
CA ARG A 21 1.16 -7.32 -12.11
C ARG A 21 1.30 -8.75 -11.59
N LEU A 22 1.40 -8.93 -10.27
CA LEU A 22 1.48 -10.25 -9.64
C LEU A 22 0.17 -11.04 -9.78
N CYS A 23 -0.98 -10.37 -9.60
CA CYS A 23 -2.29 -11.01 -9.69
C CYS A 23 -2.74 -11.29 -11.13
N ASN A 24 -2.24 -10.53 -12.10
CA ASN A 24 -2.65 -10.62 -13.50
C ASN A 24 -1.87 -11.75 -14.22
N PRO A 25 -2.53 -12.83 -14.67
CA PRO A 25 -1.85 -13.96 -15.30
C PRO A 25 -1.14 -13.59 -16.60
N SER A 26 -1.66 -12.60 -17.33
CA SER A 26 -1.06 -12.10 -18.58
C SER A 26 0.23 -11.32 -18.36
N LEU A 27 0.50 -10.86 -17.13
CA LEU A 27 1.68 -10.06 -16.79
C LEU A 27 2.68 -10.82 -15.90
N SER A 28 2.22 -11.80 -15.14
CA SER A 28 3.03 -12.55 -14.17
C SER A 28 3.57 -13.88 -14.68
N GLU A 29 2.93 -14.47 -15.71
CA GLU A 29 3.13 -15.87 -16.11
C GLU A 29 2.90 -16.86 -14.94
N LEU A 30 2.07 -16.47 -13.97
CA LEU A 30 1.69 -17.24 -12.80
C LEU A 30 0.19 -17.57 -12.83
N PRO A 31 -0.29 -18.52 -12.01
CA PRO A 31 -1.71 -18.74 -11.83
C PRO A 31 -2.43 -17.43 -11.46
N ALA A 32 -3.61 -17.21 -12.05
CA ALA A 32 -4.40 -16.00 -11.82
C ALA A 32 -4.64 -15.79 -10.32
N PHE A 33 -4.44 -14.56 -9.84
CA PHE A 33 -4.58 -14.17 -8.43
C PHE A 33 -3.74 -15.00 -7.45
N LEU A 34 -2.66 -15.63 -7.93
CA LEU A 34 -1.72 -16.39 -7.11
C LEU A 34 -2.38 -17.53 -6.32
N VAL A 35 -3.24 -18.30 -6.97
CA VAL A 35 -3.90 -19.45 -6.33
C VAL A 35 -3.98 -20.66 -7.26
N ASN A 36 -3.89 -21.85 -6.67
CA ASN A 36 -4.22 -23.08 -7.36
C ASN A 36 -5.74 -23.24 -7.47
N GLU A 37 -6.23 -23.99 -8.46
CA GLU A 37 -7.66 -24.26 -8.63
C GLU A 37 -8.51 -22.97 -8.72
N GLY A 38 -8.09 -22.03 -9.58
CA GLY A 38 -8.73 -20.71 -9.73
C GLY A 38 -10.20 -20.72 -10.18
N GLY A 39 -10.80 -21.88 -10.44
CA GLY A 39 -12.25 -21.99 -10.65
C GLY A 39 -13.07 -21.96 -9.35
N LEU A 40 -12.46 -22.32 -8.22
CA LEU A 40 -13.11 -22.36 -6.90
C LEU A 40 -12.53 -21.34 -5.92
N ASN A 41 -11.27 -20.93 -6.13
CA ASN A 41 -10.55 -20.03 -5.24
C ASN A 41 -10.25 -18.69 -5.90
N SER A 42 -10.40 -17.60 -5.15
CA SER A 42 -10.13 -16.23 -5.63
C SER A 42 -8.75 -15.70 -5.24
N GLY A 43 -7.98 -16.44 -4.43
CA GLY A 43 -6.62 -16.07 -4.05
C GLY A 43 -6.50 -14.65 -3.50
N PHE A 44 -5.55 -13.89 -4.06
CA PHE A 44 -5.25 -12.50 -3.68
C PHE A 44 -6.13 -11.44 -4.36
N MET A 45 -7.18 -11.84 -5.08
CA MET A 45 -8.05 -10.91 -5.82
C MET A 45 -8.59 -9.77 -4.93
N ILE A 46 -9.16 -10.11 -3.77
CA ILE A 46 -9.76 -9.11 -2.87
C ILE A 46 -8.69 -8.34 -2.08
N ALA A 47 -7.54 -8.96 -1.80
CA ALA A 47 -6.42 -8.27 -1.18
C ALA A 47 -5.93 -7.12 -2.07
N HIS A 48 -5.89 -7.33 -3.39
CA HIS A 48 -5.60 -6.25 -4.34
C HIS A 48 -6.68 -5.16 -4.33
N CYS A 49 -7.97 -5.51 -4.24
CA CYS A 49 -9.04 -4.52 -4.08
C CYS A 49 -8.86 -3.66 -2.82
N THR A 50 -8.47 -4.27 -1.70
CA THR A 50 -8.15 -3.54 -0.46
C THR A 50 -6.99 -2.56 -0.68
N ALA A 51 -5.89 -3.00 -1.30
CA ALA A 51 -4.76 -2.12 -1.61
C ALA A 51 -5.18 -0.94 -2.50
N ALA A 52 -5.98 -1.19 -3.55
CA ALA A 52 -6.48 -0.15 -4.43
C ALA A 52 -7.40 0.86 -3.72
N ALA A 53 -8.25 0.39 -2.80
CA ALA A 53 -9.11 1.26 -2.00
C ALA A 53 -8.31 2.20 -1.10
N LEU A 54 -7.30 1.67 -0.40
CA LEU A 54 -6.40 2.46 0.47
C LEU A 54 -5.63 3.52 -0.32
N VAL A 55 -5.10 3.15 -1.49
CA VAL A 55 -4.44 4.10 -2.41
C VAL A 55 -5.41 5.18 -2.87
N SER A 56 -6.67 4.82 -3.18
CA SER A 56 -7.68 5.79 -3.60
C SER A 56 -8.04 6.78 -2.49
N GLU A 57 -8.21 6.31 -1.26
CA GLU A 57 -8.48 7.17 -0.10
C GLU A 57 -7.32 8.14 0.16
N ASN A 58 -6.07 7.66 0.04
CA ASN A 58 -4.89 8.50 0.21
C ASN A 58 -4.84 9.69 -0.76
N LYS A 59 -5.41 9.58 -1.97
CA LYS A 59 -5.47 10.71 -2.92
C LYS A 59 -6.23 11.90 -2.35
N GLY A 60 -7.32 11.65 -1.61
CA GLY A 60 -8.06 12.69 -0.89
C GLY A 60 -7.25 13.28 0.26
N LEU A 61 -6.59 12.41 1.04
CA LEU A 61 -5.74 12.83 2.16
C LEU A 61 -4.48 13.60 1.74
N CYS A 62 -4.06 13.49 0.47
CA CYS A 62 -2.94 14.23 -0.09
C CYS A 62 -3.24 15.70 -0.35
N HIS A 63 -4.50 16.14 -0.30
CA HIS A 63 -4.79 17.57 -0.37
C HIS A 63 -4.09 18.31 0.79
N PRO A 64 -3.29 19.36 0.54
CA PRO A 64 -2.58 20.07 1.60
C PRO A 64 -3.57 20.69 2.58
N ALA A 65 -3.41 20.46 3.88
CA ALA A 65 -4.22 21.15 4.88
C ALA A 65 -3.74 22.59 5.09
N SER A 66 -2.44 22.84 4.89
CA SER A 66 -1.82 24.15 5.11
C SER A 66 -2.16 25.22 4.07
N VAL A 67 -3.01 24.93 3.08
CA VAL A 67 -3.52 25.92 2.12
C VAL A 67 -4.75 26.65 2.63
N ASP A 68 -5.33 26.20 3.74
CA ASP A 68 -6.43 26.85 4.43
C ASP A 68 -5.91 27.68 5.62
N SER A 69 -6.56 28.82 5.84
CA SER A 69 -6.32 29.71 6.98
C SER A 69 -7.60 30.48 7.30
N LEU A 70 -8.11 30.28 8.51
CA LEU A 70 -9.32 30.95 9.01
C LEU A 70 -8.95 31.81 10.21
N SER A 71 -9.26 33.10 10.14
CA SER A 71 -9.02 34.02 11.25
C SER A 71 -9.79 33.59 12.48
N THR A 72 -9.11 33.62 13.62
CA THR A 72 -9.72 33.52 14.93
C THR A 72 -9.52 34.83 15.70
N SER A 73 -10.32 35.04 16.75
CA SER A 73 -10.16 36.19 17.67
C SER A 73 -10.27 37.56 16.99
N ALA A 74 -11.35 37.78 16.24
CA ALA A 74 -11.69 39.08 15.64
C ALA A 74 -10.52 39.74 14.85
N ALA A 75 -9.87 38.95 13.98
CA ALA A 75 -8.73 39.37 13.17
C ALA A 75 -7.41 39.64 13.92
N THR A 76 -7.27 39.18 15.17
CA THR A 76 -5.97 39.23 15.88
C THR A 76 -5.05 38.09 15.43
N GLU A 77 -5.60 36.88 15.29
CA GLU A 77 -4.92 35.71 14.76
C GLU A 77 -5.50 35.43 13.37
N ASP A 78 -5.09 36.23 12.38
CA ASP A 78 -5.67 36.26 11.04
C ASP A 78 -5.00 35.31 10.04
N HIS A 79 -3.82 34.77 10.37
CA HIS A 79 -3.11 33.77 9.57
C HIS A 79 -2.63 32.59 10.40
N VAL A 80 -3.10 31.37 10.08
CA VAL A 80 -2.77 30.13 10.80
C VAL A 80 -2.44 29.00 9.83
N SER A 81 -1.77 27.96 10.32
CA SER A 81 -1.21 26.89 9.48
C SER A 81 -2.16 25.71 9.22
N MET A 82 -3.25 25.60 9.98
CA MET A 82 -4.12 24.41 10.04
C MET A 82 -3.35 23.07 10.22
N GLY A 83 -2.14 23.13 10.78
CA GLY A 83 -1.17 22.03 10.79
C GLY A 83 -1.59 20.80 11.60
N GLY A 84 -2.53 20.96 12.54
CA GLY A 84 -3.07 19.85 13.32
C GLY A 84 -3.79 18.80 12.46
N TRP A 85 -4.44 19.21 11.37
CA TRP A 85 -5.00 18.25 10.40
C TRP A 85 -3.91 17.65 9.51
N ALA A 86 -2.92 18.45 9.10
CA ALA A 86 -1.78 17.98 8.31
C ALA A 86 -1.04 16.81 8.99
N ALA A 87 -0.84 16.87 10.30
CA ALA A 87 -0.18 15.80 11.06
C ALA A 87 -1.04 14.52 11.11
N ARG A 88 -2.34 14.64 11.43
CA ARG A 88 -3.24 13.49 11.55
C ARG A 88 -3.42 12.74 10.24
N LYS A 89 -3.63 13.46 9.13
CA LYS A 89 -3.79 12.83 7.81
C LYS A 89 -2.49 12.20 7.30
N ALA A 90 -1.34 12.79 7.61
CA ALA A 90 -0.05 12.19 7.25
C ALA A 90 0.18 10.85 7.97
N LEU A 91 -0.17 10.75 9.26
CA LEU A 91 -0.11 9.46 9.98
C LEU A 91 -1.02 8.42 9.33
N ARG A 92 -2.26 8.78 9.00
CA ARG A 92 -3.21 7.89 8.32
C ARG A 92 -2.67 7.38 6.98
N VAL A 93 -2.04 8.25 6.18
CA VAL A 93 -1.42 7.87 4.90
C VAL A 93 -0.30 6.86 5.12
N VAL A 94 0.54 7.03 6.15
CA VAL A 94 1.60 6.07 6.49
C VAL A 94 0.98 4.70 6.85
N GLU A 95 -0.04 4.66 7.71
CA GLU A 95 -0.73 3.42 8.10
C GLU A 95 -1.30 2.68 6.88
N HIS A 96 -1.90 3.40 5.93
CA HIS A 96 -2.39 2.83 4.68
C HIS A 96 -1.27 2.29 3.81
N VAL A 97 -0.14 3.00 3.71
CA VAL A 97 1.02 2.58 2.92
C VAL A 97 1.65 1.32 3.50
N GLU A 98 1.76 1.21 4.83
CA GLU A 98 2.21 -0.02 5.51
C GLU A 98 1.34 -1.23 5.14
N GLN A 99 0.02 -1.07 5.12
CA GLN A 99 -0.90 -2.13 4.72
C GLN A 99 -0.74 -2.53 3.25
N VAL A 100 -0.60 -1.57 2.34
CA VAL A 100 -0.38 -1.84 0.91
C VAL A 100 0.93 -2.60 0.69
N LEU A 101 2.02 -2.17 1.34
CA LEU A 101 3.31 -2.86 1.27
C LEU A 101 3.26 -4.27 1.87
N ALA A 102 2.49 -4.46 2.95
CA ALA A 102 2.27 -5.79 3.53
C ALA A 102 1.54 -6.72 2.54
N ILE A 103 0.51 -6.23 1.85
CA ILE A 103 -0.21 -7.00 0.82
C ILE A 103 0.73 -7.36 -0.33
N GLU A 104 1.55 -6.41 -0.80
CA GLU A 104 2.55 -6.68 -1.84
C GLU A 104 3.54 -7.76 -1.41
N LEU A 105 4.06 -7.68 -0.18
CA LEU A 105 5.00 -8.65 0.34
C LEU A 105 4.38 -10.06 0.45
N LEU A 106 3.12 -10.15 0.89
CA LEU A 106 2.39 -11.42 0.95
C LEU A 106 2.19 -12.03 -0.44
N ALA A 107 1.75 -11.23 -1.41
CA ALA A 107 1.59 -11.65 -2.80
C ALA A 107 2.93 -12.07 -3.42
N ALA A 108 4.01 -11.32 -3.17
CA ALA A 108 5.33 -11.66 -3.67
C ALA A 108 5.86 -12.99 -3.08
N CYS A 109 5.63 -13.23 -1.78
CA CYS A 109 6.00 -14.51 -1.16
C CYS A 109 5.22 -15.68 -1.75
N GLN A 110 3.92 -15.49 -2.03
CA GLN A 110 3.11 -16.50 -2.72
C GLN A 110 3.61 -16.76 -4.14
N ALA A 111 3.96 -15.71 -4.88
CA ALA A 111 4.52 -15.82 -6.22
C ALA A 111 5.84 -16.62 -6.23
N LEU A 112 6.69 -16.45 -5.21
CA LEU A 112 7.92 -17.23 -5.08
C LEU A 112 7.66 -18.72 -4.87
N GLU A 113 6.55 -19.10 -4.22
CA GLU A 113 6.18 -20.52 -4.04
C GLU A 113 5.78 -21.18 -5.36
N PHE A 114 5.07 -20.46 -6.23
CA PHE A 114 4.76 -20.96 -7.58
C PHE A 114 5.99 -21.11 -8.48
N ARG A 115 7.13 -20.53 -8.10
CA ARG A 115 8.39 -20.64 -8.84
C ARG A 115 9.31 -21.75 -8.31
N LEU A 116 8.93 -22.47 -7.26
CA LEU A 116 9.70 -23.63 -6.78
C LEU A 116 9.90 -24.66 -7.91
N PRO A 117 11.09 -25.29 -8.04
CA PRO A 117 12.22 -25.30 -7.11
C PRO A 117 13.24 -24.16 -7.28
N LEU A 118 12.95 -23.12 -8.06
CA LEU A 118 13.82 -21.95 -8.16
C LEU A 118 13.98 -21.27 -6.80
N LYS A 119 15.16 -20.69 -6.55
CA LYS A 119 15.49 -19.97 -5.33
C LYS A 119 15.81 -18.51 -5.64
N THR A 120 15.44 -17.61 -4.74
CA THR A 120 15.83 -16.20 -4.81
C THR A 120 17.16 -15.97 -4.07
N THR A 121 17.59 -14.72 -3.94
CA THR A 121 18.82 -14.35 -3.23
C THR A 121 18.70 -14.69 -1.73
N PRO A 122 19.83 -14.97 -1.04
CA PRO A 122 19.83 -15.31 0.37
C PRO A 122 19.01 -14.36 1.29
N PRO A 123 19.11 -13.01 1.19
CA PRO A 123 18.33 -12.14 2.06
C PRO A 123 16.82 -12.22 1.79
N LEU A 124 16.41 -12.38 0.53
CA LEU A 124 14.99 -12.50 0.18
C LEU A 124 14.41 -13.85 0.61
N GLU A 125 15.22 -14.91 0.64
CA GLU A 125 14.82 -16.19 1.23
C GLU A 125 14.56 -16.08 2.73
N GLU A 126 15.38 -15.34 3.47
CA GLU A 126 15.15 -15.10 4.90
C GLU A 126 13.89 -14.24 5.14
N VAL A 127 13.65 -13.23 4.32
CA VAL A 127 12.39 -12.46 4.37
C VAL A 127 11.19 -13.36 4.10
N ARG A 128 11.24 -14.22 3.06
CA ARG A 128 10.16 -15.17 2.76
C ARG A 128 9.92 -16.12 3.94
N LYS A 129 10.96 -16.69 4.53
CA LYS A 129 10.85 -17.57 5.71
C LYS A 129 10.22 -16.83 6.89
N LEU A 130 10.61 -15.58 7.13
CA LEU A 130 10.03 -14.76 8.18
C LEU A 130 8.53 -14.55 7.95
N VAL A 131 8.11 -14.19 6.74
CA VAL A 131 6.69 -14.06 6.39
C VAL A 131 5.95 -15.38 6.58
N ARG A 132 6.54 -16.52 6.18
CA ARG A 132 5.94 -17.85 6.36
C ARG A 132 5.90 -18.34 7.81
N SER A 133 6.67 -17.73 8.70
CA SER A 133 6.56 -18.01 10.14
C SER A 133 5.30 -17.42 10.77
N VAL A 134 4.70 -16.38 10.14
CA VAL A 134 3.51 -15.69 10.64
C VAL A 134 2.24 -15.97 9.83
N VAL A 135 2.37 -16.22 8.52
CA VAL A 135 1.24 -16.50 7.62
C VAL A 135 1.58 -17.71 6.75
N ARG A 136 0.72 -18.74 6.81
CA ARG A 136 0.89 -19.99 6.05
C ARG A 136 0.40 -19.86 4.61
#